data_AF-A0A3G9GU22-F1
#
_entry.id   AF-A0A3G9GU22-F1
#
_cell.length_a   1.000
_cell.length_b   1.000
_cell.length_c   1.000
_cell.angle_alpha   90.00
_cell.angle_beta   90.00
_cell.angle_gamma   90.00
#
_symmetry.space_group_name_H-M   'P 1'
#
loop_
_entity.id
_entity.type
_entity.pdbx_description
1 polymer ?
#
loop_
_entity_poly.entity_id
_entity_poly.type
_entity_poly.pdbx_seq_one_letter_code
_entity_poly.pdbx_strand_id
1 'polypeptide(L)'
;MFNDKNILITGGTGSFGKKYTDVILSKYKPNKIIIYSRDELKQFEMQQRYNDPCMRYFIGDVRDAERMKEAMDGVDYVIHAAALKQVPAAEYNPMECIKTNVSGAENVIKAALANEVEKVIALSTDKAANPINLYGATKLASDKLFVAANNMVGQRKTRFSVVRYGNVVGSRGSVVPFFAKLIKEGAKELPITHQDMTRFMITLEQGVNFVLKNFERMQGGEIFVPKIPSMKMTELAKAMAPDLPQKIIGIRPGEKLHEIMCPADDSHLTLEFEDHYVIQPTIQFAHKADFTVNRLGEKGKPVELGFEYNSGNNTRWLTHEQFLDMAREFI
;
A
#
# COMPACT_ATOMS: atom_id res chain seq x y z
N MET A 1 17.71 -3.75 -11.51
CA MET A 1 17.18 -4.06 -10.16
C MET A 1 16.75 -5.51 -10.02
N PHE A 2 15.75 -5.98 -10.78
CA PHE A 2 15.13 -7.30 -10.58
C PHE A 2 15.55 -8.43 -11.54
N ASN A 3 16.46 -8.18 -12.47
CA ASN A 3 17.00 -9.24 -13.34
C ASN A 3 17.81 -10.26 -12.52
N ASP A 4 17.60 -11.55 -12.78
CA ASP A 4 18.25 -12.68 -12.11
C ASP A 4 17.99 -12.75 -10.59
N LYS A 5 17.00 -12.02 -10.09
CA LYS A 5 16.63 -11.97 -8.67
C LYS A 5 15.46 -12.87 -8.32
N ASN A 6 15.42 -13.30 -7.06
CA ASN A 6 14.30 -14.00 -6.45
C ASN A 6 13.43 -13.02 -5.68
N ILE A 7 12.17 -12.89 -6.08
CA ILE A 7 11.24 -11.87 -5.57
C ILE A 7 10.05 -12.57 -4.94
N LEU A 8 9.71 -12.23 -3.70
CA LEU A 8 8.52 -12.75 -3.02
C LEU A 8 7.48 -11.66 -2.80
N ILE A 9 6.23 -11.95 -3.15
CA ILE A 9 5.09 -11.07 -2.97
C ILE A 9 4.06 -11.74 -2.04
N THR A 10 4.01 -11.31 -0.79
CA THR A 10 2.91 -11.74 0.12
C THR A 10 1.61 -11.07 -0.29
N GLY A 11 0.50 -11.81 -0.26
CA GLY A 11 -0.78 -11.29 -0.77
C GLY A 11 -0.78 -11.15 -2.29
N GLY A 12 0.11 -11.86 -3.00
CA GLY A 12 0.33 -11.71 -4.44
C GLY A 12 -0.90 -11.95 -5.32
N THR A 13 -1.92 -12.66 -4.83
CA THR A 13 -3.19 -12.86 -5.53
C THR A 13 -4.18 -11.69 -5.45
N GLY A 14 -3.86 -10.63 -4.69
CA GLY A 14 -4.65 -9.39 -4.62
C GLY A 14 -4.47 -8.48 -5.84
N SER A 15 -5.27 -7.41 -5.92
CA SER A 15 -5.18 -6.43 -7.02
C SER A 15 -3.75 -5.90 -7.21
N PHE A 16 -3.11 -5.45 -6.12
CA PHE A 16 -1.73 -4.99 -6.14
C PHE A 16 -0.75 -6.09 -6.57
N GLY A 17 -0.83 -7.27 -5.97
CA GLY A 17 0.08 -8.37 -6.31
C GLY A 17 0.03 -8.74 -7.79
N LYS A 18 -1.17 -8.90 -8.36
CA LYS A 18 -1.35 -9.22 -9.79
C LYS A 18 -0.75 -8.15 -10.71
N LYS A 19 -1.05 -6.85 -10.47
CA LYS A 19 -0.47 -5.76 -11.29
C LYS A 19 1.03 -5.62 -11.06
N TYR A 20 1.55 -5.87 -9.85
CA TYR A 20 2.98 -5.85 -9.59
C TYR A 20 3.70 -6.98 -10.33
N THR A 21 3.14 -8.19 -10.33
CA THR A 21 3.64 -9.32 -11.13
C THR A 21 3.65 -9.00 -12.62
N ASP A 22 2.56 -8.45 -13.15
CA ASP A 22 2.43 -8.00 -14.53
C ASP A 22 3.55 -7.01 -14.92
N VAL A 23 3.77 -5.99 -14.08
CA VAL A 23 4.82 -5.00 -14.32
C VAL A 23 6.21 -5.60 -14.21
N ILE A 24 6.47 -6.50 -13.24
CA ILE A 24 7.78 -7.18 -13.15
C ILE A 24 8.05 -7.96 -14.43
N LEU A 25 7.11 -8.80 -14.88
CA LEU A 25 7.27 -9.65 -16.05
C LEU A 25 7.46 -8.83 -17.34
N SER A 26 6.81 -7.66 -17.44
CA SER A 26 6.96 -6.78 -18.60
C SER A 26 8.30 -6.02 -18.65
N LYS A 27 8.92 -5.74 -17.50
CA LYS A 27 10.10 -4.86 -17.39
C LYS A 27 11.41 -5.57 -17.08
N TYR A 28 11.36 -6.77 -16.50
CA TYR A 28 12.54 -7.46 -15.96
C TYR A 28 12.53 -8.95 -16.31
N LYS A 29 13.68 -9.61 -16.14
CA LYS A 29 13.88 -11.05 -16.28
C LYS A 29 14.31 -11.66 -14.93
N PRO A 30 13.39 -11.83 -13.97
CA PRO A 30 13.73 -12.39 -12.66
C PRO A 30 14.05 -13.89 -12.75
N ASN A 31 14.86 -14.38 -11.81
CA ASN A 31 15.07 -15.82 -11.66
C ASN A 31 13.81 -16.52 -11.12
N LYS A 32 13.18 -15.91 -10.09
CA LYS A 32 11.90 -16.39 -9.53
C LYS A 32 10.99 -15.24 -9.12
N ILE A 33 9.70 -15.37 -9.37
CA ILE A 33 8.64 -14.59 -8.74
C ILE A 33 7.77 -15.55 -7.91
N ILE A 34 7.79 -15.37 -6.59
CA ILE A 34 7.08 -16.21 -5.63
C ILE A 34 5.81 -15.49 -5.16
N ILE A 35 4.67 -16.03 -5.55
CA ILE A 35 3.36 -15.61 -5.08
C ILE A 35 3.04 -16.34 -3.79
N TYR A 36 2.99 -15.61 -2.68
CA TYR A 36 2.69 -16.17 -1.36
C TYR A 36 1.30 -15.73 -0.90
N SER A 37 0.34 -16.65 -0.83
CA SER A 37 -1.02 -16.35 -0.34
C SER A 37 -1.80 -17.61 0.07
N ARG A 38 -2.96 -17.44 0.71
CA ARG A 38 -3.69 -18.55 1.34
C ARG A 38 -4.64 -19.32 0.42
N ASP A 39 -5.28 -18.60 -0.49
CA ASP A 39 -6.46 -19.07 -1.23
C ASP A 39 -6.01 -19.80 -2.51
N GLU A 40 -6.19 -21.11 -2.53
CA GLU A 40 -5.81 -22.00 -3.62
C GLU A 40 -6.55 -21.70 -4.93
N LEU A 41 -7.84 -21.32 -4.88
CA LEU A 41 -8.61 -20.98 -6.08
C LEU A 41 -8.02 -19.74 -6.75
N LYS A 42 -7.72 -18.69 -5.98
CA LYS A 42 -7.10 -17.48 -6.53
C LYS A 42 -5.70 -17.73 -7.07
N GLN A 43 -4.94 -18.65 -6.47
CA GLN A 43 -3.62 -19.03 -7.01
C GLN A 43 -3.78 -19.81 -8.32
N PHE A 44 -4.72 -20.76 -8.37
CA PHE A 44 -5.04 -21.50 -9.59
C PHE A 44 -5.47 -20.57 -10.74
N GLU A 45 -6.39 -19.64 -10.49
CA GLU A 45 -6.80 -18.62 -11.47
C GLU A 45 -5.62 -17.74 -11.92
N MET A 46 -4.74 -17.36 -10.99
CA MET A 46 -3.56 -16.57 -11.30
C MET A 46 -2.57 -17.35 -12.15
N GLN A 47 -2.39 -18.65 -11.89
CA GLN A 47 -1.54 -19.55 -12.69
C GLN A 47 -2.03 -19.69 -14.12
N GLN A 48 -3.35 -19.66 -14.37
CA GLN A 48 -3.87 -19.70 -15.75
C GLN A 48 -3.48 -18.46 -16.56
N ARG A 49 -3.23 -17.32 -15.89
CA ARG A 49 -2.84 -16.06 -16.53
C ARG A 49 -1.34 -15.81 -16.52
N TYR A 50 -0.65 -16.18 -15.44
CA TYR A 50 0.78 -15.95 -15.23
C TYR A 50 1.46 -17.31 -15.00
N ASN A 51 1.93 -17.91 -16.10
CA ASN A 51 2.54 -19.24 -16.15
C ASN A 51 4.00 -19.23 -16.64
N ASP A 52 4.65 -18.06 -16.67
CA ASP A 52 6.06 -17.94 -17.02
C ASP A 52 6.94 -18.90 -16.20
N PRO A 53 8.03 -19.46 -16.75
CA PRO A 53 8.88 -20.43 -16.05
C PRO A 53 9.48 -19.94 -14.72
N CYS A 54 9.57 -18.61 -14.52
CA CYS A 54 10.04 -18.01 -13.28
C CYS A 54 8.98 -17.97 -12.16
N MET A 55 7.71 -18.24 -12.46
CA MET A 55 6.62 -18.15 -11.48
C MET A 55 6.65 -19.33 -10.50
N ARG A 56 6.48 -19.04 -9.21
CA ARG A 56 6.30 -20.01 -8.13
C ARG A 56 5.12 -19.59 -7.28
N TYR A 57 4.36 -20.56 -6.80
CA TYR A 57 3.11 -20.34 -6.08
C TYR A 57 3.16 -21.12 -4.77
N PHE A 58 3.22 -20.39 -3.66
CA PHE A 58 3.25 -20.98 -2.33
C PHE A 58 1.95 -20.68 -1.60
N ILE A 59 1.24 -21.75 -1.25
CA ILE A 59 0.17 -21.68 -0.27
C ILE A 59 0.79 -21.45 1.11
N GLY A 60 0.30 -20.43 1.80
CA GLY A 60 0.77 -20.04 3.13
C GLY A 60 0.05 -18.82 3.68
N ASP A 61 0.09 -18.68 5.01
CA ASP A 61 -0.44 -17.54 5.76
C ASP A 61 0.73 -16.80 6.42
N VAL A 62 0.76 -15.46 6.32
CA VAL A 62 1.79 -14.65 6.99
C VAL A 62 1.80 -14.81 8.51
N ARG A 63 0.71 -15.35 9.08
CA ARG A 63 0.61 -15.72 10.50
C ARG A 63 1.47 -16.94 10.87
N ASP A 64 1.86 -17.75 9.90
CA ASP A 64 2.71 -18.93 10.08
C ASP A 64 4.18 -18.55 9.88
N ALA A 65 4.91 -18.42 11.00
CA ALA A 65 6.29 -17.95 11.02
C ALA A 65 7.24 -18.93 10.32
N GLU A 66 7.08 -20.24 10.54
CA GLU A 66 7.95 -21.26 9.94
C GLU A 66 7.70 -21.34 8.44
N ARG A 67 6.43 -21.33 8.01
CA ARG A 67 6.10 -21.30 6.59
C ARG A 67 6.63 -20.04 5.90
N MET A 68 6.62 -18.90 6.59
CA MET A 68 7.15 -17.66 6.04
C MET A 68 8.68 -17.70 5.92
N LYS A 69 9.36 -18.30 6.90
CA LYS A 69 10.82 -18.51 6.89
C LYS A 69 11.24 -19.42 5.75
N GLU A 70 10.57 -20.56 5.55
CA GLU A 70 10.82 -21.48 4.42
C GLU A 70 10.60 -20.80 3.07
N ALA A 71 9.50 -20.06 2.93
CA ALA A 71 9.16 -19.41 1.67
C ALA A 71 10.16 -18.30 1.27
N MET A 72 10.93 -17.77 2.22
CA MET A 72 11.94 -16.74 1.99
C MET A 72 13.35 -17.29 1.73
N ASP A 73 13.54 -18.61 1.69
CA ASP A 73 14.84 -19.20 1.37
C ASP A 73 15.33 -18.76 -0.03
N GLY A 74 16.52 -18.16 -0.05
CA GLY A 74 17.15 -17.60 -1.25
C GLY A 74 16.45 -16.37 -1.85
N VAL A 75 15.51 -15.73 -1.15
CA VAL A 75 14.80 -14.53 -1.65
C VAL A 75 15.68 -13.27 -1.54
N ASP A 76 15.76 -12.48 -2.61
CA ASP A 76 16.50 -11.22 -2.63
C ASP A 76 15.61 -10.03 -2.23
N TYR A 77 14.36 -9.99 -2.72
CA TYR A 77 13.45 -8.86 -2.54
C TYR A 77 12.07 -9.32 -2.07
N VAL A 78 11.51 -8.61 -1.09
CA VAL A 78 10.16 -8.89 -0.57
C VAL A 78 9.25 -7.68 -0.73
N ILE A 79 8.08 -7.92 -1.33
CA ILE A 79 6.96 -6.99 -1.36
C ILE A 79 5.88 -7.51 -0.42
N HIS A 80 5.68 -6.82 0.70
CA HIS A 80 4.68 -7.20 1.69
C HIS A 80 3.34 -6.49 1.46
N ALA A 81 2.42 -7.16 0.77
CA ALA A 81 1.07 -6.66 0.44
C ALA A 81 -0.07 -7.46 1.11
N ALA A 82 0.23 -8.52 1.86
CA ALA A 82 -0.79 -9.28 2.59
C ALA A 82 -1.36 -8.47 3.76
N ALA A 83 -2.68 -8.27 3.77
CA ALA A 83 -3.38 -7.60 4.87
C ALA A 83 -4.88 -7.94 4.86
N LEU A 84 -5.53 -7.76 6.01
CA LEU A 84 -6.97 -7.51 6.08
C LEU A 84 -7.20 -5.99 6.02
N LYS A 85 -7.92 -5.53 4.99
CA LYS A 85 -8.05 -4.09 4.65
C LYS A 85 -9.47 -3.51 4.74
N GLN A 86 -10.48 -4.35 4.97
CA GLN A 86 -11.86 -3.88 5.03
C GLN A 86 -12.13 -3.29 6.42
N VAL A 87 -12.27 -1.96 6.50
CA VAL A 87 -12.42 -1.23 7.78
C VAL A 87 -13.56 -1.81 8.63
N PRO A 88 -14.81 -1.94 8.14
CA PRO A 88 -15.87 -2.51 8.97
C PRO A 88 -15.57 -3.95 9.42
N ALA A 89 -14.99 -4.77 8.55
CA ALA A 89 -14.64 -6.14 8.93
C ALA A 89 -13.56 -6.19 10.03
N ALA A 90 -12.62 -5.24 10.04
CA ALA A 90 -11.62 -5.12 11.09
C ALA A 90 -12.25 -4.72 12.43
N GLU A 91 -13.23 -3.82 12.44
CA GLU A 91 -13.97 -3.45 13.66
C GLU A 91 -14.72 -4.65 14.26
N TYR A 92 -15.35 -5.47 13.43
CA TYR A 92 -16.06 -6.67 13.90
C TYR A 92 -15.15 -7.87 14.19
N ASN A 93 -13.95 -7.94 13.60
CA ASN A 93 -13.02 -9.06 13.74
C ASN A 93 -11.62 -8.58 14.17
N PRO A 94 -11.52 -7.95 15.34
CA PRO A 94 -10.34 -7.17 15.71
C PRO A 94 -9.06 -8.01 15.80
N MET A 95 -9.16 -9.17 16.48
CA MET A 95 -8.01 -10.07 16.64
C MET A 95 -7.53 -10.65 15.33
N GLU A 96 -8.41 -10.85 14.36
CA GLU A 96 -8.02 -11.37 13.05
C GLU A 96 -7.25 -10.32 12.24
N CYS A 97 -7.65 -9.05 12.33
CA CYS A 97 -6.90 -7.93 11.77
C CYS A 97 -5.52 -7.81 12.42
N ILE A 98 -5.44 -7.88 13.76
CA ILE A 98 -4.18 -7.82 14.51
C ILE A 98 -3.24 -8.96 14.12
N LYS A 99 -3.70 -10.21 14.13
CA LYS A 99 -2.88 -11.38 13.76
C LYS A 99 -2.33 -11.26 12.34
N THR A 100 -3.14 -10.85 11.36
CA THR A 100 -2.66 -10.74 9.98
C THR A 100 -1.74 -9.54 9.79
N ASN A 101 -2.12 -8.35 10.27
CA ASN A 101 -1.43 -7.12 9.90
C ASN A 101 -0.24 -6.80 10.81
N VAL A 102 -0.28 -7.21 12.09
CA VAL A 102 0.78 -6.97 13.08
C VAL A 102 1.67 -8.19 13.22
N SER A 103 1.13 -9.34 13.65
CA SER A 103 1.93 -10.56 13.80
C SER A 103 2.46 -11.05 12.46
N GLY A 104 1.67 -10.91 11.38
CA GLY A 104 2.15 -11.20 10.03
C GLY A 104 3.30 -10.30 9.57
N ALA A 105 3.29 -9.02 9.94
CA ALA A 105 4.41 -8.12 9.66
C ALA A 105 5.68 -8.55 10.43
N GLU A 106 5.53 -8.89 11.71
CA GLU A 106 6.65 -9.40 12.53
C GLU A 106 7.24 -10.69 11.95
N ASN A 107 6.40 -11.64 11.51
CA ASN A 107 6.86 -12.88 10.88
C ASN A 107 7.61 -12.63 9.59
N VAL A 108 7.11 -11.71 8.74
CA VAL A 108 7.79 -11.29 7.51
C VAL A 108 9.16 -10.68 7.82
N ILE A 109 9.26 -9.83 8.85
CA ILE A 109 10.52 -9.22 9.28
C ILE A 109 11.51 -10.30 9.75
N LYS A 110 11.08 -11.22 10.63
CA LYS A 110 11.92 -12.30 11.15
C LYS A 110 12.41 -13.23 10.04
N ALA A 111 11.51 -13.64 9.13
CA ALA A 111 11.85 -14.47 7.98
C ALA A 111 12.84 -13.77 7.04
N ALA A 112 12.67 -12.46 6.79
CA ALA A 112 13.56 -11.69 5.95
C ALA A 112 14.97 -11.56 6.55
N LEU A 113 15.06 -11.32 7.86
CA LEU A 113 16.34 -11.26 8.58
C LEU A 113 17.04 -12.63 8.61
N ALA A 114 16.28 -13.71 8.84
CA ALA A 114 16.82 -15.07 8.91
C ALA A 114 17.36 -15.58 7.57
N ASN A 115 16.79 -15.13 6.45
CA ASN A 115 17.20 -15.51 5.10
C ASN A 115 18.04 -14.42 4.40
N GLU A 116 18.50 -13.40 5.14
CA GLU A 116 19.35 -12.32 4.62
C GLU A 116 18.81 -11.63 3.35
N VAL A 117 17.49 -11.47 3.27
CA VAL A 117 16.81 -10.72 2.19
C VAL A 117 17.45 -9.34 2.06
N GLU A 118 17.67 -8.86 0.83
CA GLU A 118 18.36 -7.58 0.60
C GLU A 118 17.46 -6.39 0.95
N LYS A 119 16.25 -6.34 0.38
CA LYS A 119 15.31 -5.23 0.58
C LYS A 119 13.89 -5.72 0.74
N VAL A 120 13.19 -5.10 1.67
CA VAL A 120 11.77 -5.34 1.95
C VAL A 120 11.03 -4.03 1.89
N ILE A 121 9.96 -3.99 1.09
CA ILE A 121 8.98 -2.89 1.13
C ILE A 121 7.63 -3.43 1.58
N ALA A 122 7.12 -2.85 2.65
CA ALA A 122 5.77 -3.10 3.13
C ALA A 122 4.79 -2.02 2.66
N LEU A 123 3.59 -2.44 2.28
CA LEU A 123 2.52 -1.51 1.93
C LEU A 123 1.78 -1.04 3.18
N SER A 124 1.66 0.28 3.31
CA SER A 124 0.86 1.00 4.28
C SER A 124 -0.36 1.64 3.59
N THR A 125 -1.06 2.50 4.31
CA THR A 125 -2.28 3.19 3.91
C THR A 125 -2.34 4.54 4.62
N ASP A 126 -2.95 5.53 3.98
CA ASP A 126 -3.36 6.79 4.61
C ASP A 126 -4.07 6.60 5.98
N LYS A 127 -4.87 5.55 6.13
CA LYS A 127 -5.57 5.22 7.40
C LYS A 127 -4.63 4.93 8.57
N ALA A 128 -3.34 4.68 8.32
CA ALA A 128 -2.33 4.50 9.37
C ALA A 128 -1.85 5.83 9.98
N ALA A 129 -2.13 6.96 9.34
CA ALA A 129 -1.84 8.29 9.88
C ALA A 129 -3.00 8.77 10.77
N ASN A 130 -2.72 9.05 12.04
CA ASN A 130 -3.71 9.43 13.07
C ASN A 130 -4.96 8.52 13.04
N PRO A 131 -4.80 7.19 13.14
CA PRO A 131 -5.88 6.23 12.89
C PRO A 131 -7.03 6.38 13.89
N ILE A 132 -8.27 6.24 13.41
CA ILE A 132 -9.48 6.13 14.26
C ILE A 132 -10.13 4.75 14.18
N ASN A 133 -9.68 3.90 13.26
CA ASN A 133 -10.16 2.53 13.08
C ASN A 133 -9.04 1.54 13.33
N LEU A 134 -9.42 0.32 13.69
CA LEU A 134 -8.47 -0.73 14.04
C LEU A 134 -7.62 -1.16 12.84
N TYR A 135 -8.16 -1.17 11.62
CA TYR A 135 -7.36 -1.43 10.43
C TYR A 135 -6.17 -0.45 10.34
N GLY A 136 -6.45 0.85 10.46
CA GLY A 136 -5.45 1.91 10.50
C GLY A 136 -4.46 1.72 11.65
N ALA A 137 -4.94 1.42 12.86
CA ALA A 137 -4.08 1.18 14.01
C ALA A 137 -3.13 -0.02 13.81
N THR A 138 -3.61 -1.12 13.23
CA THR A 138 -2.76 -2.28 12.90
C THR A 138 -1.73 -1.95 11.82
N LYS A 139 -2.06 -1.08 10.86
CA LYS A 139 -1.12 -0.63 9.84
C LYS A 139 -0.10 0.36 10.38
N LEU A 140 -0.48 1.23 11.33
CA LEU A 140 0.49 2.03 12.07
C LEU A 140 1.48 1.15 12.85
N ALA A 141 1.00 0.12 13.54
CA ALA A 141 1.85 -0.84 14.21
C ALA A 141 2.77 -1.57 13.22
N SER A 142 2.22 -2.03 12.08
CA SER A 142 2.98 -2.63 10.97
C SER A 142 4.10 -1.70 10.49
N ASP A 143 3.80 -0.43 10.22
CA ASP A 143 4.77 0.57 9.77
C ASP A 143 5.90 0.74 10.79
N LYS A 144 5.55 0.89 12.08
CA LYS A 144 6.52 1.02 13.16
C LYS A 144 7.41 -0.22 13.27
N LEU A 145 6.87 -1.42 13.13
CA LEU A 145 7.65 -2.66 13.14
C LEU A 145 8.66 -2.71 11.98
N PHE A 146 8.24 -2.40 10.75
CA PHE A 146 9.15 -2.39 9.60
C PHE A 146 10.25 -1.33 9.73
N VAL A 147 9.92 -0.12 10.18
CA VAL A 147 10.91 0.93 10.42
C VAL A 147 11.89 0.49 11.53
N ALA A 148 11.38 0.00 12.66
CA ALA A 148 12.19 -0.43 13.80
C ALA A 148 13.08 -1.65 13.50
N ALA A 149 12.67 -2.52 12.57
CA ALA A 149 13.45 -3.67 12.15
C ALA A 149 14.85 -3.27 11.64
N ASN A 150 15.03 -2.07 11.09
CA ASN A 150 16.34 -1.56 10.67
C ASN A 150 17.33 -1.40 11.84
N ASN A 151 16.85 -1.30 13.09
CA ASN A 151 17.70 -1.32 14.28
C ASN A 151 18.14 -2.75 14.67
N MET A 152 17.38 -3.78 14.27
CA MET A 152 17.67 -5.19 14.53
C MET A 152 18.55 -5.84 13.46
N VAL A 153 18.78 -5.14 12.34
CA VAL A 153 19.55 -5.62 11.20
C VAL A 153 20.98 -6.03 11.58
N GLY A 154 21.62 -5.33 12.52
CA GLY A 154 23.02 -5.58 12.90
C GLY A 154 23.96 -5.42 11.70
N GLN A 155 24.80 -6.42 11.44
CA GLN A 155 25.72 -6.45 10.30
C GLN A 155 25.08 -6.92 8.98
N ARG A 156 23.79 -7.28 8.98
CA ARG A 156 23.12 -7.81 7.79
C ARG A 156 22.86 -6.71 6.76
N LYS A 157 22.72 -7.13 5.50
CA LYS A 157 22.40 -6.22 4.38
C LYS A 157 20.93 -5.82 4.30
N THR A 158 20.03 -6.53 4.99
CA THR A 158 18.58 -6.32 4.91
C THR A 158 18.20 -4.88 5.24
N ARG A 159 17.35 -4.28 4.39
CA ARG A 159 16.76 -2.96 4.62
C ARG A 159 15.26 -3.02 4.48
N PHE A 160 14.55 -2.35 5.40
CA PHE A 160 13.10 -2.31 5.44
C PHE A 160 12.62 -0.88 5.24
N SER A 161 11.73 -0.68 4.28
CA SER A 161 11.04 0.60 4.11
C SER A 161 9.54 0.36 3.93
N VAL A 162 8.77 1.43 4.04
CA VAL A 162 7.32 1.41 3.94
C VAL A 162 6.90 2.32 2.81
N VAL A 163 5.85 1.92 2.08
CA VAL A 163 5.19 2.78 1.09
C VAL A 163 3.76 3.01 1.53
N ARG A 164 3.39 4.28 1.74
CA ARG A 164 2.06 4.70 2.16
C ARG A 164 1.40 5.52 1.06
N TYR A 165 0.19 5.18 0.69
CA TYR A 165 -0.63 5.96 -0.23
C TYR A 165 -2.12 5.81 0.09
N GLY A 166 -2.95 6.58 -0.61
CA GLY A 166 -4.40 6.62 -0.43
C GLY A 166 -5.18 5.52 -1.16
N ASN A 167 -6.41 5.86 -1.54
CA ASN A 167 -7.33 4.94 -2.19
C ASN A 167 -6.87 4.58 -3.61
N VAL A 168 -6.76 3.27 -3.87
CA VAL A 168 -6.48 2.74 -5.20
C VAL A 168 -7.77 2.62 -6.00
N VAL A 169 -7.86 3.37 -7.11
CA VAL A 169 -8.98 3.33 -8.06
C VAL A 169 -9.16 1.89 -8.58
N GLY A 170 -10.40 1.41 -8.58
CA GLY A 170 -10.74 0.08 -9.11
C GLY A 170 -10.25 -1.10 -8.27
N SER A 171 -9.64 -0.87 -7.10
CA SER A 171 -9.16 -1.98 -6.27
C SER A 171 -10.32 -2.87 -5.79
N ARG A 172 -10.06 -4.17 -5.62
CA ARG A 172 -11.08 -5.14 -5.20
C ARG A 172 -11.79 -4.68 -3.92
N GLY A 173 -13.13 -4.69 -3.98
CA GLY A 173 -14.01 -4.32 -2.87
C GLY A 173 -13.97 -2.83 -2.49
N SER A 174 -13.56 -1.96 -3.42
CA SER A 174 -13.61 -0.50 -3.25
C SER A 174 -14.88 0.10 -3.86
N VAL A 175 -15.03 1.42 -3.70
CA VAL A 175 -16.22 2.18 -4.10
C VAL A 175 -16.46 2.17 -5.62
N VAL A 176 -15.41 2.24 -6.45
CA VAL A 176 -15.56 2.31 -7.90
C VAL A 176 -16.19 1.01 -8.46
N PRO A 177 -15.65 -0.19 -8.17
CA PRO A 177 -16.32 -1.43 -8.59
C PRO A 177 -17.71 -1.61 -7.97
N PHE A 178 -17.95 -1.08 -6.77
CA PHE A 178 -19.25 -1.15 -6.11
C PHE A 178 -20.30 -0.29 -6.84
N PHE A 179 -19.98 0.97 -7.17
CA PHE A 179 -20.88 1.84 -7.93
C PHE A 179 -21.07 1.33 -9.35
N ALA A 180 -20.02 0.88 -10.03
CA ALA A 180 -20.15 0.29 -11.37
C ALA A 180 -21.12 -0.91 -11.37
N LYS A 181 -21.04 -1.77 -10.34
CA LYS A 181 -21.99 -2.87 -10.15
C LYS A 181 -23.43 -2.36 -9.95
N LEU A 182 -23.64 -1.39 -9.05
CA LEU A 182 -24.97 -0.83 -8.79
C LEU A 182 -25.59 -0.20 -10.05
N ILE A 183 -24.80 0.56 -10.81
CA ILE A 183 -25.23 1.18 -12.07
C ILE A 183 -25.65 0.09 -13.07
N LYS A 184 -24.82 -0.95 -13.23
CA LYS A 184 -25.12 -2.08 -14.12
C LYS A 184 -26.39 -2.85 -13.69
N GLU A 185 -26.67 -2.91 -12.40
CA GLU A 185 -27.87 -3.55 -11.83
C GLU A 185 -29.11 -2.63 -11.85
N GLY A 186 -29.01 -1.42 -12.42
CA GLY A 186 -30.13 -0.49 -12.56
C GLY A 186 -30.52 0.21 -11.25
N ALA A 187 -29.54 0.49 -10.37
CA ALA A 187 -29.78 1.24 -9.15
C ALA A 187 -30.43 2.60 -9.45
N LYS A 188 -31.33 3.05 -8.56
CA LYS A 188 -32.04 4.34 -8.65
C LYS A 188 -31.30 5.48 -7.97
N GLU A 189 -30.33 5.17 -7.13
CA GLU A 189 -29.55 6.14 -6.36
C GLU A 189 -28.18 5.53 -5.99
N LEU A 190 -27.15 6.35 -5.86
CA LEU A 190 -25.84 5.94 -5.34
C LEU A 190 -25.68 6.30 -3.86
N PRO A 191 -25.23 5.37 -3.00
CA PRO A 191 -25.05 5.65 -1.58
C PRO A 191 -23.79 6.47 -1.32
N ILE A 192 -23.94 7.61 -0.64
CA ILE A 192 -22.86 8.48 -0.18
C ILE A 192 -22.87 8.50 1.34
N THR A 193 -21.70 8.36 1.96
CA THR A 193 -21.58 8.30 3.43
C THR A 193 -21.67 9.70 4.06
N HIS A 194 -21.03 10.70 3.46
CA HIS A 194 -21.09 12.09 3.89
C HIS A 194 -20.79 13.03 2.71
N GLN A 195 -21.41 14.22 2.68
CA GLN A 195 -21.24 15.19 1.59
C GLN A 195 -19.81 15.73 1.48
N ASP A 196 -19.14 15.93 2.61
CA ASP A 196 -17.78 16.50 2.68
C ASP A 196 -16.66 15.45 2.59
N MET A 197 -17.00 14.18 2.36
CA MET A 197 -16.04 13.07 2.35
C MET A 197 -15.02 13.24 1.20
N THR A 198 -13.72 13.23 1.52
CA THR A 198 -12.64 13.30 0.52
C THR A 198 -11.66 12.14 0.67
N ARG A 199 -11.06 11.72 -0.43
CA ARG A 199 -10.01 10.69 -0.45
C ARG A 199 -8.88 11.10 -1.37
N PHE A 200 -7.66 10.70 -1.04
CA PHE A 200 -6.55 10.67 -1.99
C PHE A 200 -6.76 9.53 -2.99
N MET A 201 -6.48 9.77 -4.26
CA MET A 201 -6.75 8.83 -5.35
C MET A 201 -5.48 8.53 -6.12
N ILE A 202 -5.20 7.24 -6.34
CA ILE A 202 -4.06 6.75 -7.10
C ILE A 202 -4.51 5.58 -7.98
N THR A 203 -3.96 5.44 -9.20
CA THR A 203 -4.19 4.23 -9.99
C THR A 203 -3.38 3.07 -9.43
N LEU A 204 -3.80 1.85 -9.78
CA LEU A 204 -3.06 0.67 -9.37
C LEU A 204 -1.63 0.65 -9.97
N GLU A 205 -1.50 1.09 -11.22
CA GLU A 205 -0.22 1.19 -11.90
C GLU A 205 0.70 2.23 -11.27
N GLN A 206 0.17 3.41 -10.91
CA GLN A 206 0.93 4.43 -10.18
C GLN A 206 1.46 3.89 -8.85
N GLY A 207 0.63 3.18 -8.08
CA GLY A 207 1.06 2.56 -6.82
C GLY A 207 2.17 1.53 -7.01
N VAL A 208 2.05 0.66 -8.02
CA VAL A 208 3.08 -0.34 -8.38
C VAL A 208 4.39 0.32 -8.80
N ASN A 209 4.33 1.29 -9.73
CA ASN A 209 5.51 2.01 -10.20
C ASN A 209 6.18 2.80 -9.07
N PHE A 210 5.41 3.36 -8.14
CA PHE A 210 5.95 4.04 -6.97
C PHE A 210 6.75 3.08 -6.08
N VAL A 211 6.22 1.89 -5.80
CA VAL A 211 6.94 0.86 -5.02
C VAL A 211 8.20 0.39 -5.75
N LEU A 212 8.15 0.20 -7.07
CA LEU A 212 9.32 -0.15 -7.88
C LEU A 212 10.44 0.90 -7.76
N LYS A 213 10.10 2.18 -7.99
CA LYS A 213 11.06 3.30 -7.86
C LYS A 213 11.62 3.39 -6.43
N ASN A 214 10.81 3.10 -5.41
CA ASN A 214 11.23 3.12 -4.02
C ASN A 214 12.30 2.06 -3.68
N PHE A 215 12.27 0.88 -4.30
CA PHE A 215 13.35 -0.11 -4.11
C PHE A 215 14.71 0.40 -4.61
N GLU A 216 14.72 1.22 -5.66
CA GLU A 216 15.96 1.79 -6.22
C GLU A 216 16.55 2.86 -5.31
N ARG A 217 15.70 3.71 -4.71
CA ARG A 217 16.14 4.86 -3.92
C ARG A 217 16.25 4.63 -2.41
N MET A 218 15.66 3.55 -1.87
CA MET A 218 15.64 3.30 -0.43
C MET A 218 17.03 3.03 0.17
N GLN A 219 17.19 3.50 1.40
CA GLN A 219 18.31 3.28 2.31
C GLN A 219 17.92 2.40 3.50
N GLY A 220 16.63 2.32 3.82
CA GLY A 220 16.06 1.59 4.95
C GLY A 220 15.57 2.54 6.04
N GLY A 221 14.31 2.39 6.44
CA GLY A 221 13.65 3.16 7.51
C GLY A 221 12.65 4.20 7.01
N GLU A 222 12.66 4.52 5.71
CA GLU A 222 11.74 5.51 5.13
C GLU A 222 10.29 5.03 5.14
N ILE A 223 9.36 5.97 5.37
CA ILE A 223 7.98 5.85 4.90
C ILE A 223 7.82 6.78 3.70
N PHE A 224 7.75 6.20 2.49
CA PHE A 224 7.56 6.93 1.24
C PHE A 224 6.08 7.23 1.01
N VAL A 225 5.77 8.48 0.68
CA VAL A 225 4.40 8.97 0.42
C VAL A 225 4.35 9.69 -0.93
N PRO A 226 3.60 9.23 -1.94
CA PRO A 226 3.55 9.90 -3.24
C PRO A 226 2.70 11.17 -3.19
N LYS A 227 3.02 12.17 -4.02
CA LYS A 227 2.16 13.35 -4.23
C LYS A 227 1.03 13.03 -5.20
N ILE A 228 -0.15 12.72 -4.68
CA ILE A 228 -1.33 12.28 -5.44
C ILE A 228 -2.53 13.23 -5.26
N PRO A 229 -3.45 13.27 -6.24
CA PRO A 229 -4.62 14.15 -6.16
C PRO A 229 -5.68 13.62 -5.17
N SER A 230 -6.56 14.51 -4.77
CA SER A 230 -7.76 14.20 -3.99
C SER A 230 -9.03 14.31 -4.82
N MET A 231 -10.10 13.66 -4.36
CA MET A 231 -11.43 13.81 -4.94
C MET A 231 -12.49 13.78 -3.84
N LYS A 232 -13.55 14.58 -4.00
CA LYS A 232 -14.77 14.46 -3.19
C LYS A 232 -15.56 13.22 -3.62
N MET A 233 -16.12 12.50 -2.66
CA MET A 233 -16.90 11.29 -2.97
C MET A 233 -18.19 11.59 -3.73
N THR A 234 -18.78 12.76 -3.52
CA THR A 234 -19.95 13.24 -4.28
C THR A 234 -19.61 13.49 -5.76
N GLU A 235 -18.45 14.08 -6.03
CA GLU A 235 -17.96 14.30 -7.39
C GLU A 235 -17.59 12.98 -8.08
N LEU A 236 -17.06 12.01 -7.32
CA LEU A 236 -16.80 10.66 -7.83
C LEU A 236 -18.09 9.99 -8.28
N ALA A 237 -19.13 10.00 -7.45
CA ALA A 237 -20.44 9.44 -7.81
C ALA A 237 -21.04 10.15 -9.03
N LYS A 238 -20.97 11.49 -9.07
CA LYS A 238 -21.46 12.29 -10.18
C LYS A 238 -20.71 12.01 -11.48
N ALA A 239 -19.39 11.81 -11.43
CA ALA A 239 -18.61 11.43 -12.61
C ALA A 239 -19.03 10.07 -13.16
N MET A 240 -19.31 9.09 -12.29
CA MET A 240 -19.71 7.74 -12.70
C MET A 240 -21.16 7.65 -13.21
N ALA A 241 -22.08 8.42 -12.60
CA ALA A 241 -23.49 8.41 -12.96
C ALA A 241 -24.09 9.84 -12.84
N PRO A 242 -23.91 10.69 -13.87
CA PRO A 242 -24.29 12.11 -13.81
C PRO A 242 -25.76 12.38 -13.48
N ASP A 243 -26.65 11.51 -13.98
CA ASP A 243 -28.10 11.66 -13.84
C ASP A 243 -28.68 10.93 -12.62
N LEU A 244 -27.86 10.15 -11.90
CA LEU A 244 -28.35 9.31 -10.82
C LEU A 244 -28.32 10.05 -9.48
N PRO A 245 -29.45 10.16 -8.75
CA PRO A 245 -29.49 10.77 -7.44
C PRO A 245 -28.49 10.15 -6.45
N GLN A 246 -28.01 10.96 -5.51
CA GLN A 246 -27.14 10.52 -4.42
C GLN A 246 -27.92 10.49 -3.11
N LYS A 247 -27.77 9.42 -2.33
CA LYS A 247 -28.42 9.28 -1.02
C LYS A 247 -27.41 9.26 0.11
N ILE A 248 -27.59 10.13 1.09
CA ILE A 248 -26.77 10.13 2.30
C ILE A 248 -27.18 8.95 3.19
N ILE A 249 -26.27 7.99 3.39
CA ILE A 249 -26.47 6.79 4.21
C ILE A 249 -25.80 6.86 5.58
N GLY A 250 -25.08 7.95 5.85
CA GLY A 250 -24.33 8.15 7.09
C GLY A 250 -22.91 7.56 7.07
N ILE A 251 -22.11 7.98 8.04
CA ILE A 251 -20.71 7.56 8.18
C ILE A 251 -20.66 6.11 8.68
N ARG A 252 -19.84 5.28 8.03
CA ARG A 252 -19.65 3.87 8.42
C ARG A 252 -18.75 3.76 9.66
N PRO A 253 -18.80 2.63 10.40
CA PRO A 253 -17.93 2.41 11.55
C PRO A 253 -16.44 2.64 11.21
N GLY A 254 -15.78 3.49 11.99
CA GLY A 254 -14.35 3.77 11.86
C GLY A 254 -13.94 4.61 10.65
N GLU A 255 -14.88 5.20 9.91
CA GLU A 255 -14.59 5.97 8.70
C GLU A 255 -14.26 7.44 9.01
N LYS A 256 -13.16 7.95 8.45
CA LYS A 256 -12.80 9.38 8.52
C LYS A 256 -13.48 10.18 7.40
N LEU A 257 -13.75 11.46 7.66
CA LEU A 257 -14.16 12.42 6.62
C LEU A 257 -13.03 12.69 5.62
N HIS A 258 -11.84 12.98 6.15
CA HIS A 258 -10.63 13.24 5.37
C HIS A 258 -9.51 12.33 5.84
N GLU A 259 -8.67 11.92 4.91
CA GLU A 259 -7.51 11.07 5.17
C GLU A 259 -6.24 11.93 5.24
N ILE A 260 -5.28 11.47 6.03
CA ILE A 260 -3.98 12.12 6.21
C ILE A 260 -2.91 11.15 5.69
N MET A 261 -1.87 11.64 5.04
CA MET A 261 -0.71 10.80 4.67
C MET A 261 0.56 11.18 5.44
N CYS A 262 0.76 12.47 5.69
CA CYS A 262 1.82 13.03 6.55
C CYS A 262 1.16 13.80 7.70
N PRO A 263 1.17 13.27 8.94
CA PRO A 263 0.65 13.98 10.12
C PRO A 263 1.42 15.28 10.41
N ALA A 264 0.71 16.30 10.90
CA ALA A 264 1.32 17.56 11.34
C ALA A 264 2.41 17.36 12.39
N ASP A 265 2.20 16.46 13.36
CA ASP A 265 3.17 16.15 14.42
C ASP A 265 4.45 15.51 13.86
N ASP A 266 4.38 14.84 12.71
CA ASP A 266 5.52 14.23 12.02
C ASP A 266 6.20 15.21 11.03
N SER A 267 5.74 16.46 10.92
CA SER A 267 6.30 17.46 9.99
C SER A 267 7.81 17.67 10.18
N HIS A 268 8.28 17.66 11.42
CA HIS A 268 9.71 17.78 11.77
C HIS A 268 10.57 16.59 11.28
N LEU A 269 9.95 15.49 10.86
CA LEU A 269 10.58 14.31 10.27
C LEU A 269 10.29 14.19 8.77
N THR A 270 9.50 15.11 8.21
CA THR A 270 9.01 14.98 6.84
C THR A 270 9.90 15.76 5.88
N LEU A 271 10.39 15.07 4.87
CA LEU A 271 11.16 15.63 3.77
C LEU A 271 10.30 15.65 2.51
N GLU A 272 10.25 16.80 1.85
CA GLU A 272 9.62 16.97 0.54
C GLU A 272 10.64 16.80 -0.58
N PHE A 273 10.32 15.91 -1.51
CA PHE A 273 10.98 15.73 -2.80
C PHE A 273 10.04 16.21 -3.90
N GLU A 274 10.49 16.17 -5.15
CA GLU A 274 9.68 16.61 -6.29
C GLU A 274 8.34 15.85 -6.41
N ASP A 275 8.39 14.51 -6.43
CA ASP A 275 7.25 13.63 -6.69
C ASP A 275 6.68 12.93 -5.44
N HIS A 276 7.34 13.09 -4.28
CA HIS A 276 6.98 12.38 -3.05
C HIS A 276 7.41 13.12 -1.78
N TYR A 277 6.98 12.60 -0.64
CA TYR A 277 7.53 12.89 0.67
C TYR A 277 8.19 11.63 1.25
N VAL A 278 9.12 11.84 2.18
CA VAL A 278 9.69 10.82 3.04
C VAL A 278 9.44 11.23 4.48
N ILE A 279 8.77 10.38 5.25
CA ILE A 279 8.75 10.51 6.72
C ILE A 279 9.93 9.73 7.26
N GLN A 280 10.85 10.43 7.92
CA GLN A 280 12.03 9.85 8.53
C GLN A 280 11.67 9.03 9.78
N PRO A 281 12.50 8.04 10.17
CA PRO A 281 12.32 7.30 11.40
C PRO A 281 12.24 8.22 12.63
N THR A 282 11.29 7.95 13.54
CA THR A 282 11.24 8.61 14.85
C THR A 282 12.34 8.16 15.81
N ILE A 283 13.06 7.09 15.46
CA ILE A 283 14.13 6.49 16.25
C ILE A 283 15.47 6.60 15.53
N GLN A 284 16.57 6.59 16.27
CA GLN A 284 17.90 6.54 15.68
C GLN A 284 18.32 5.08 15.45
N PHE A 285 18.90 4.80 14.28
CA PHE A 285 19.50 3.51 14.00
C PHE A 285 20.98 3.50 14.38
N ALA A 286 21.54 2.31 14.60
CA ALA A 286 22.98 2.15 14.82
C ALA A 286 23.83 2.60 13.61
N HIS A 287 23.27 2.60 12.39
CA HIS A 287 23.93 3.14 11.22
C HIS A 287 23.44 4.57 10.94
N LYS A 288 24.35 5.46 10.55
CA LYS A 288 24.00 6.82 10.13
C LYS A 288 23.39 6.77 8.73
N ALA A 289 22.16 7.25 8.58
CA ALA A 289 21.50 7.42 7.29
C ALA A 289 21.15 8.90 7.10
N ASP A 290 21.48 9.44 5.92
CA ASP A 290 21.05 10.77 5.51
C ASP A 290 19.90 10.61 4.52
N PHE A 291 18.67 10.88 4.98
CA PHE A 291 17.48 10.76 4.16
C PHE A 291 17.24 11.99 3.27
N THR A 292 18.05 13.05 3.35
CA THR A 292 17.93 14.25 2.50
C THR A 292 18.41 14.02 1.08
N VAL A 293 19.25 13.01 0.85
CA VAL A 293 19.67 12.57 -0.48
C VAL A 293 19.49 11.07 -0.57
N ASN A 294 18.67 10.62 -1.50
CA ASN A 294 18.39 9.19 -1.66
C ASN A 294 19.40 8.49 -2.59
N ARG A 295 19.28 7.17 -2.78
CA ARG A 295 20.26 6.42 -3.59
C ARG A 295 20.23 6.72 -5.09
N LEU A 296 19.22 7.45 -5.57
CA LEU A 296 19.17 7.97 -6.94
C LEU A 296 19.77 9.38 -7.05
N GLY A 297 20.22 9.98 -5.94
CA GLY A 297 20.74 11.33 -5.90
C GLY A 297 19.64 12.42 -5.88
N GLU A 298 18.36 12.05 -5.80
CA GLU A 298 17.27 13.01 -5.62
C GLU A 298 17.45 13.68 -4.25
N LYS A 299 17.20 14.99 -4.17
CA LYS A 299 17.37 15.78 -2.94
C LYS A 299 16.03 16.20 -2.38
N GLY A 300 15.82 15.93 -1.10
CA GLY A 300 14.66 16.37 -0.34
C GLY A 300 14.99 17.56 0.55
N LYS A 301 13.97 18.34 0.91
CA LYS A 301 14.07 19.44 1.87
C LYS A 301 13.08 19.22 3.00
N PRO A 302 13.40 19.61 4.26
CA PRO A 302 12.40 19.60 5.33
C PRO A 302 11.19 20.44 4.95
N VAL A 303 10.00 19.94 5.27
CA VAL A 303 8.77 20.74 5.20
C VAL A 303 8.72 21.73 6.35
N GLU A 304 7.78 22.68 6.29
CA GLU A 304 7.52 23.60 7.41
C GLU A 304 6.96 22.85 8.63
N LEU A 305 7.30 23.31 9.84
CA LEU A 305 6.72 22.77 11.06
C LEU A 305 5.20 22.98 11.07
N GLY A 306 4.46 21.91 11.36
CA GLY A 306 3.00 21.88 11.29
C GLY A 306 2.45 21.54 9.90
N PHE A 307 3.30 21.31 8.90
CA PHE A 307 2.85 20.81 7.59
C PHE A 307 2.03 19.52 7.74
N GLU A 308 0.83 19.50 7.16
CA GLU A 308 -0.02 18.31 7.10
C GLU A 308 -0.42 18.00 5.67
N TYR A 309 -0.21 16.75 5.24
CA TYR A 309 -0.68 16.31 3.93
C TYR A 309 -2.05 15.62 4.07
N ASN A 310 -3.11 16.39 3.85
CA ASN A 310 -4.50 16.02 4.14
C ASN A 310 -5.40 16.09 2.89
N SER A 311 -6.30 15.11 2.72
CA SER A 311 -7.15 15.02 1.53
C SER A 311 -8.24 16.08 1.45
N GLY A 312 -8.53 16.77 2.55
CA GLY A 312 -9.53 17.83 2.65
C GLY A 312 -9.05 19.18 2.11
N ASN A 313 -7.74 19.44 2.16
CA ASN A 313 -7.11 20.72 1.77
C ASN A 313 -5.94 20.52 0.79
N ASN A 314 -5.89 19.37 0.10
CA ASN A 314 -4.86 19.08 -0.90
C ASN A 314 -4.81 20.16 -1.99
N THR A 315 -3.65 20.37 -2.60
CA THR A 315 -3.47 21.34 -3.70
C THR A 315 -3.80 20.74 -5.06
N ARG A 316 -3.85 19.41 -5.17
CA ARG A 316 -4.16 18.68 -6.41
C ARG A 316 -5.49 17.97 -6.29
N TRP A 317 -6.42 18.25 -7.19
CA TRP A 317 -7.75 17.63 -7.23
C TRP A 317 -8.04 17.02 -8.61
N LEU A 318 -8.76 15.90 -8.62
CA LEU A 318 -9.20 15.27 -9.86
C LEU A 318 -10.44 15.99 -10.43
N THR A 319 -10.39 16.28 -11.73
CA THR A 319 -11.62 16.56 -12.51
C THR A 319 -12.38 15.27 -12.79
N HIS A 320 -13.64 15.37 -13.25
CA HIS A 320 -14.41 14.19 -13.66
C HIS A 320 -13.72 13.44 -14.80
N GLU A 321 -13.21 14.15 -15.80
CA GLU A 321 -12.49 13.57 -16.94
C GLU A 321 -11.25 12.78 -16.48
N GLN A 322 -10.41 13.38 -15.63
CA GLN A 322 -9.22 12.72 -15.10
C GLN A 322 -9.58 11.47 -14.28
N PHE A 323 -10.63 11.55 -13.46
CA PHE A 323 -11.09 10.40 -12.70
C PHE A 323 -11.62 9.28 -13.61
N LEU A 324 -12.42 9.61 -14.62
CA LEU A 324 -12.94 8.64 -15.58
C LEU A 324 -11.82 7.97 -16.37
N ASP A 325 -10.78 8.73 -16.74
CA ASP A 325 -9.58 8.16 -17.35
C ASP A 325 -8.88 7.14 -16.43
N MET A 326 -8.70 7.48 -15.15
CA MET A 326 -8.15 6.56 -14.14
C MET A 326 -9.01 5.32 -13.91
N ALA A 327 -10.33 5.43 -14.10
CA ALA A 327 -11.30 4.39 -13.82
C ALA A 327 -11.75 3.62 -15.06
N ARG A 328 -11.21 3.93 -16.25
CA ARG A 328 -11.64 3.43 -17.57
C ARG A 328 -11.81 1.91 -17.66
N GLU A 329 -10.96 1.15 -16.97
CA GLU A 329 -11.02 -0.33 -16.97
C GLU A 329 -12.16 -0.92 -16.10
N PHE A 330 -12.85 -0.10 -15.32
CA PHE A 330 -13.81 -0.54 -14.29
C PHE A 330 -15.23 0.00 -14.48
N ILE A 331 -15.44 0.94 -15.40
CA ILE A 331 -16.71 1.62 -15.66
C ILE A 331 -17.38 1.05 -16.90
#